data_AF-A0A243P8U2-F1
#
_entry.id   AF-A0A243P8U2-F1
#
_cell.length_a   1.000
_cell.length_b   1.000
_cell.length_c   1.000
_cell.angle_alpha   90.00
_cell.angle_beta   90.00
_cell.angle_gamma   90.00
#
_symmetry.space_group_name_H-M   'P 1'
#
loop_
_entity.id
_entity.type
_entity.pdbx_description
1 polymer ?
#
loop_
_entity_poly.entity_id
_entity_poly.type
_entity_poly.pdbx_seq_one_letter_code
_entity_poly.pdbx_strand_id
1 'polypeptide(L)'
;MVANAAELKEDAYAAAEIERTVAELERKLCASIESALGLRGHAPSDPLDLFWNGKAQPLLNPAHVRISTLCDAVYSEAPKVENELVNRHALTTAGAGARQRLIDSMFDRPLDPELGFKPNKNPPERALYLSLLRRGNVHREEGGVWTLAPPPLDADPLRLRPALDAMQARLANDGDRVALIDLYAEIEAKPFGVRRGLCSLLLAINLVAAGYRVALFERGTYCTRLDGAAFMRMLKSPEHFTLQWVSLEGVRADVFHRIAALLGQPPVESGIRTVVDPLIKFGVELPFHVQHSSALSIEARNVRKVLSQARSPIDLVFDELPIACGSEPFAPNARPDRELATRFVKRLDAAVTELRSCYPKLLEGMRIEALAALDAPDRAAIIDRAAGLVFRIREQQLRTFATRLADGALGEDSWTEALGGAIIGKPPSRWLDHDVEMWRSRLADLAAHFRRVEAAAFGENASKRKAVRVSLTRADGEERSVIVDLDELSSDQVIAIHSIERMAADANLSLDTVAALLSLESMQHDDQVVPEPNARTAS
;
A
#
# COMPACT_ATOMS: atom_id res chain seq x y z
N MET A 1 15.49 39.79 -43.03
CA MET A 1 15.62 40.95 -43.93
C MET A 1 15.03 40.73 -45.34
N VAL A 2 14.55 39.54 -45.73
CA VAL A 2 13.91 39.29 -47.05
C VAL A 2 12.45 39.79 -47.12
N ALA A 3 11.87 40.20 -45.99
CA ALA A 3 10.47 40.65 -45.93
C ALA A 3 10.21 42.04 -46.55
N ASN A 4 11.24 42.84 -46.81
CA ASN A 4 11.08 44.26 -47.21
C ASN A 4 11.23 44.54 -48.71
N ALA A 5 11.30 43.51 -49.55
CA ALA A 5 11.45 43.68 -51.00
C ALA A 5 10.53 42.70 -51.75
N ALA A 6 9.33 43.17 -52.07
CA ALA A 6 8.33 42.37 -52.80
C ALA A 6 8.82 41.93 -54.19
N GLU A 7 9.73 42.70 -54.79
CA GLU A 7 10.32 42.46 -56.12
C GLU A 7 11.31 41.27 -56.15
N LEU A 8 11.85 40.86 -55.00
CA LEU A 8 12.80 39.73 -54.89
C LEU A 8 12.12 38.36 -54.84
N LYS A 9 10.78 38.30 -54.74
CA LYS A 9 10.03 37.04 -54.77
C LYS A 9 9.95 36.42 -56.17
N GLU A 10 10.13 37.20 -57.23
CA GLU A 10 9.98 36.75 -58.61
C GLU A 10 11.31 36.34 -59.27
N ASP A 11 12.45 36.71 -58.67
CA ASP A 11 13.79 36.36 -59.17
C ASP A 11 14.55 35.50 -58.14
N ALA A 12 14.49 34.19 -58.35
CA ALA A 12 15.16 33.20 -57.51
C ALA A 12 16.70 33.32 -57.52
N TYR A 13 17.28 33.87 -58.60
CA TYR A 13 18.74 34.06 -58.68
C TYR A 13 19.17 35.25 -57.83
N ALA A 14 18.44 36.37 -57.91
CA ALA A 14 18.69 37.55 -57.09
C ALA A 14 18.48 37.27 -55.59
N ALA A 15 17.44 36.50 -55.23
CA ALA A 15 17.21 36.09 -53.84
C ALA A 15 18.36 35.22 -53.30
N ALA A 16 18.81 34.21 -54.06
CA ALA A 16 19.92 33.34 -53.68
C ALA A 16 21.24 34.12 -53.54
N GLU A 17 21.49 35.11 -54.40
CA GLU A 17 22.69 35.96 -54.33
C GLU A 17 22.69 36.86 -53.08
N ILE A 18 21.54 37.39 -52.69
CA ILE A 18 21.39 38.17 -51.46
C ILE A 18 21.58 37.29 -50.24
N GLU A 19 20.97 36.10 -50.18
CA GLU A 19 21.19 35.16 -49.08
C GLU A 19 22.66 34.76 -48.95
N ARG A 20 23.34 34.52 -50.09
CA ARG A 20 24.78 34.24 -50.13
C ARG A 20 25.59 35.42 -49.60
N THR A 21 25.25 36.65 -50.00
CA THR A 21 25.91 37.89 -49.57
C THR A 21 25.72 38.12 -48.08
N VAL A 22 24.50 37.94 -47.56
CA VAL A 22 24.21 38.04 -46.12
C VAL A 22 25.03 37.01 -45.34
N ALA A 23 25.02 35.73 -45.76
CA ALA A 23 25.79 34.68 -45.12
C ALA A 23 27.32 34.92 -45.19
N GLU A 24 27.82 35.59 -46.23
CA GLU A 24 29.21 36.02 -46.31
C GLU A 24 29.53 37.17 -45.36
N LEU A 25 28.67 38.20 -45.30
CA LEU A 25 28.84 39.33 -44.41
C LEU A 25 28.74 38.91 -42.93
N GLU A 26 27.81 38.01 -42.59
CA GLU A 26 27.70 37.43 -41.26
C GLU A 26 28.96 36.66 -40.88
N ARG A 27 29.50 35.82 -41.79
CA ARG A 27 30.79 35.13 -41.56
C ARG A 27 31.94 36.11 -41.37
N LYS A 28 32.01 37.19 -42.15
CA LYS A 28 33.03 38.24 -42.02
C LYS A 28 32.89 38.99 -40.68
N LEU A 29 31.67 39.35 -40.29
CA LEU A 29 31.38 40.00 -39.01
C LEU A 29 31.80 39.10 -37.83
N CYS A 30 31.37 37.84 -37.82
CA CYS A 30 31.76 36.88 -36.80
C CYS A 30 33.29 36.71 -36.73
N ALA A 31 33.95 36.55 -37.87
CA ALA A 31 35.41 36.43 -37.91
C ALA A 31 36.11 37.69 -37.36
N SER A 32 35.59 38.89 -37.67
CA SER A 32 36.10 40.16 -37.15
C SER A 32 35.93 40.26 -35.63
N ILE A 33 34.76 39.89 -35.10
CA ILE A 33 34.50 39.88 -33.65
C ILE A 33 35.39 38.86 -32.95
N GLU A 34 35.51 37.65 -33.50
CA GLU A 34 36.36 36.61 -32.93
C GLU A 34 37.84 36.98 -32.95
N SER A 35 38.30 37.72 -33.97
CA SER A 35 39.65 38.27 -34.03
C SER A 35 39.84 39.40 -33.02
N ALA A 36 38.91 40.36 -32.97
CA ALA A 36 38.96 41.48 -32.03
C ALA A 36 38.99 41.01 -30.57
N LEU A 37 38.27 39.94 -30.25
CA LEU A 37 38.21 39.36 -28.90
C LEU A 37 39.25 38.27 -28.63
N GLY A 38 40.05 37.86 -29.62
CA GLY A 38 41.00 36.77 -29.48
C GLY A 38 40.35 35.41 -29.17
N LEU A 39 39.19 35.11 -29.75
CA LEU A 39 38.45 33.86 -29.48
C LEU A 39 39.01 32.64 -30.24
N ARG A 40 39.82 32.85 -31.28
CA ARG A 40 40.44 31.79 -32.10
C ARG A 40 41.90 31.48 -31.72
N GLY A 41 42.24 31.51 -30.43
CA GLY A 41 43.60 31.14 -29.98
C GLY A 41 44.68 32.20 -30.18
N HIS A 42 44.32 33.42 -30.58
CA HIS A 42 45.24 34.55 -30.75
C HIS A 42 44.94 35.63 -29.71
N ALA A 43 45.92 36.48 -29.38
CA ALA A 43 45.67 37.66 -28.56
C ALA A 43 44.68 38.60 -29.29
N PRO A 44 43.86 39.37 -28.56
CA PRO A 44 43.00 40.39 -29.15
C PRO A 44 43.78 41.34 -30.05
N SER A 45 43.22 41.67 -31.22
CA SER A 45 43.80 42.71 -32.09
C SER A 45 43.54 44.13 -31.56
N ASP A 46 42.51 44.29 -30.74
CA ASP A 46 42.13 45.55 -30.09
C ASP A 46 42.37 45.49 -28.58
N PRO A 47 42.64 46.63 -27.91
CA PRO A 47 42.78 46.66 -26.45
C PRO A 47 41.45 46.28 -25.78
N LEU A 48 41.46 45.15 -25.06
CA LEU A 48 40.30 44.62 -24.34
C LEU A 48 40.54 44.73 -22.83
N ASP A 49 39.73 45.56 -22.16
CA ASP A 49 39.74 45.66 -20.70
C ASP A 49 38.80 44.61 -20.09
N LEU A 50 39.36 43.67 -19.33
CA LEU A 50 38.59 42.65 -18.61
C LEU A 50 38.48 43.01 -17.14
N PHE A 51 37.25 43.11 -16.62
CA PHE A 51 37.00 43.37 -15.20
C PHE A 51 36.45 42.13 -14.50
N TRP A 52 37.03 41.78 -13.36
CA TRP A 52 36.53 40.71 -12.48
C TRP A 52 36.39 41.26 -11.06
N ASN A 53 35.19 41.13 -10.47
CA ASN A 53 34.85 41.72 -9.17
C ASN A 53 35.26 43.20 -9.04
N GLY A 54 34.99 43.98 -10.09
CA GLY A 54 35.33 45.41 -10.15
C GLY A 54 36.81 45.74 -10.31
N LYS A 55 37.70 44.73 -10.48
CA LYS A 55 39.14 44.93 -10.67
C LYS A 55 39.56 44.60 -12.10
N ALA A 56 40.29 45.52 -12.74
CA ALA A 56 40.92 45.29 -14.04
C ALA A 56 41.86 44.07 -13.96
N GLN A 57 41.78 43.21 -14.96
CA GLN A 57 42.56 41.99 -15.08
C GLN A 57 43.51 42.12 -16.27
N PRO A 58 44.78 41.72 -16.11
CA PRO A 58 45.70 41.70 -17.24
C PRO A 58 45.27 40.64 -18.26
N LEU A 59 45.26 41.01 -19.54
CA LEU A 59 44.93 40.12 -20.64
C LEU A 59 46.19 39.81 -21.47
N LEU A 60 47.05 38.95 -20.92
CA LEU A 60 48.28 38.51 -21.59
C LEU A 60 48.05 37.34 -22.57
N ASN A 61 46.91 36.67 -22.43
CA ASN A 61 46.50 35.49 -23.20
C ASN A 61 45.15 35.77 -23.88
N PRO A 62 44.75 34.97 -24.88
CA PRO A 62 43.41 35.02 -25.46
C PRO A 62 42.31 35.06 -24.39
N ALA A 63 41.26 35.89 -24.58
CA ALA A 63 40.25 36.13 -23.54
C ALA A 63 39.58 34.85 -23.03
N HIS A 64 39.36 33.87 -23.92
CA HIS A 64 38.77 32.58 -23.57
C HIS A 64 39.62 31.78 -22.57
N VAL A 65 40.96 31.88 -22.61
CA VAL A 65 41.85 31.21 -21.63
C VAL A 65 41.63 31.80 -20.24
N ARG A 66 41.55 33.14 -20.15
CA ARG A 66 41.32 33.81 -18.87
C ARG A 66 39.93 33.48 -18.30
N ILE A 67 38.90 33.47 -19.15
CA ILE A 67 37.55 33.06 -18.76
C ILE A 67 37.56 31.61 -18.27
N SER A 68 38.23 30.69 -18.97
CA SER A 68 38.37 29.30 -18.54
C SER A 68 39.01 29.19 -17.17
N THR A 69 40.13 29.89 -16.93
CA THR A 69 40.79 29.89 -15.60
C THR A 69 39.89 30.46 -14.51
N LEU A 70 39.10 31.50 -14.80
CA LEU A 70 38.13 32.04 -13.85
C LEU A 70 37.01 31.02 -13.57
N CYS A 71 36.52 30.32 -14.60
CA CYS A 71 35.55 29.24 -14.43
C CYS A 71 36.12 28.10 -13.58
N ASP A 72 37.36 27.68 -13.80
CA ASP A 72 38.03 26.64 -13.00
C ASP A 72 38.17 27.05 -11.53
N ALA A 73 38.36 28.35 -11.25
CA ALA A 73 38.44 28.88 -9.90
C ALA A 73 37.06 29.05 -9.23
N VAL A 74 36.03 29.47 -9.98
CA VAL A 74 34.66 29.66 -9.47
C VAL A 74 33.96 28.32 -9.26
N TYR A 75 34.22 27.34 -10.14
CA TYR A 75 33.62 26.02 -10.13
C TYR A 75 34.68 24.94 -9.88
N SER A 76 35.45 25.11 -8.80
CA SER A 76 36.56 24.23 -8.45
C SER A 76 36.16 22.77 -8.23
N GLU A 77 34.88 22.53 -7.93
CA GLU A 77 34.33 21.20 -7.65
C GLU A 77 33.44 20.67 -8.79
N ALA A 78 33.52 21.27 -9.98
CA ALA A 78 32.74 20.86 -11.13
C ALA A 78 33.08 19.44 -11.62
N PRO A 79 32.06 18.60 -11.90
CA PRO A 79 32.21 17.36 -12.65
C PRO A 79 32.86 17.55 -14.01
N LYS A 80 33.87 16.74 -14.32
CA LYS A 80 34.61 16.71 -15.58
C LYS A 80 33.94 15.82 -16.62
N VAL A 81 32.69 16.14 -16.98
CA VAL A 81 31.89 15.32 -17.90
C VAL A 81 31.83 15.94 -19.30
N GLU A 82 32.59 15.34 -20.22
CA GLU A 82 32.68 15.74 -21.64
C GLU A 82 31.62 15.02 -22.49
N ASN A 83 30.34 15.09 -22.10
CA ASN A 83 29.25 14.52 -22.87
C ASN A 83 28.13 15.52 -23.11
N GLU A 84 28.08 16.03 -24.33
CA GLU A 84 27.09 17.03 -24.75
C GLU A 84 25.65 16.53 -24.74
N LEU A 85 25.41 15.21 -24.70
CA LEU A 85 24.05 14.67 -24.57
C LEU A 85 23.41 15.01 -23.22
N VAL A 86 24.20 15.34 -22.20
CA VAL A 86 23.74 15.64 -20.83
C VAL A 86 24.30 16.95 -20.27
N ASN A 87 25.48 17.38 -20.71
CA ASN A 87 26.12 18.61 -20.23
C ASN A 87 25.70 19.84 -21.07
N ARG A 88 24.40 20.11 -21.14
CA ARG A 88 23.80 21.26 -21.85
C ARG A 88 22.67 21.90 -21.02
N HIS A 89 22.38 23.17 -21.29
CA HIS A 89 21.24 23.88 -20.66
C HIS A 89 19.89 23.29 -21.05
N ALA A 90 19.71 23.00 -22.34
CA ALA A 90 18.54 22.30 -22.87
C ALA A 90 19.01 21.06 -23.61
N LEU A 91 18.46 19.90 -23.24
CA LEU A 91 18.77 18.64 -23.91
C LEU A 91 18.01 18.54 -25.23
N THR A 92 18.61 17.86 -26.20
CA THR A 92 17.87 17.43 -27.41
C THR A 92 16.84 16.38 -27.03
N THR A 93 15.78 16.20 -27.82
CA THR A 93 14.79 15.13 -27.59
C THR A 93 15.46 13.75 -27.51
N ALA A 94 16.46 13.50 -28.36
CA ALA A 94 17.24 12.28 -28.34
C ALA A 94 18.06 12.12 -27.04
N GLY A 95 18.71 13.19 -26.57
CA GLY A 95 19.48 13.20 -25.31
C GLY A 95 18.59 13.03 -24.08
N ALA A 96 17.44 13.70 -24.03
CA ALA A 96 16.45 13.55 -22.97
C ALA A 96 15.92 12.10 -22.90
N GLY A 97 15.59 11.50 -24.05
CA GLY A 97 15.16 10.11 -24.12
C GLY A 97 16.26 9.11 -23.73
N ALA A 98 17.51 9.35 -24.13
CA ALA A 98 18.65 8.53 -23.73
C ALA A 98 18.88 8.60 -22.21
N ARG A 99 18.83 9.80 -21.63
CA ARG A 99 18.95 10.01 -20.18
C ARG A 99 17.86 9.26 -19.43
N GLN A 100 16.61 9.35 -19.87
CA GLN A 100 15.49 8.63 -19.23
C GLN A 100 15.70 7.11 -19.26
N ARG A 101 16.03 6.53 -20.42
CA ARG A 101 16.26 5.08 -20.52
C ARG A 101 17.45 4.60 -19.69
N LEU A 102 18.49 5.43 -19.56
CA LEU A 102 19.60 5.13 -18.66
C LEU A 102 19.11 5.09 -17.20
N ILE A 103 18.34 6.09 -16.77
CA ILE A 103 17.78 6.14 -15.41
C ILE A 103 16.89 4.93 -15.15
N ASP A 104 16.01 4.55 -16.08
CA ASP A 104 15.18 3.35 -15.97
C ASP A 104 16.06 2.12 -15.72
N SER A 105 17.15 1.97 -16.48
CA SER A 105 18.10 0.86 -16.32
C SER A 105 18.83 0.90 -14.97
N MET A 106 19.15 2.09 -14.45
CA MET A 106 19.79 2.25 -13.14
C MET A 106 18.88 1.80 -11.99
N PHE A 107 17.56 2.01 -12.10
CA PHE A 107 16.60 1.57 -11.08
C PHE A 107 16.23 0.09 -11.22
N ASP A 108 16.11 -0.41 -12.46
CA ASP A 108 15.64 -1.78 -12.70
C ASP A 108 16.76 -2.83 -12.60
N ARG A 109 18.00 -2.45 -12.94
CA ARG A 109 19.14 -3.38 -13.12
C ARG A 109 20.46 -2.86 -12.52
N PRO A 110 20.49 -2.30 -11.30
CA PRO A 110 21.71 -1.72 -10.72
C PRO A 110 22.81 -2.74 -10.42
N LEU A 111 22.44 -4.03 -10.28
CA LEU A 111 23.35 -5.13 -9.95
C LEU A 111 23.68 -6.02 -11.16
N ASP A 112 23.16 -5.68 -12.36
CA ASP A 112 23.45 -6.44 -13.57
C ASP A 112 24.74 -5.93 -14.22
N PRO A 113 25.56 -6.82 -14.79
CA PRO A 113 26.70 -6.41 -15.61
C PRO A 113 26.28 -5.41 -16.70
N GLU A 114 26.98 -4.27 -16.76
CA GLU A 114 26.65 -3.16 -17.66
C GLU A 114 25.17 -2.75 -17.67
N LEU A 115 24.45 -2.81 -16.53
CA LEU A 115 23.02 -2.50 -16.43
C LEU A 115 22.14 -3.31 -17.40
N GLY A 116 22.63 -4.48 -17.84
CA GLY A 116 21.94 -5.35 -18.79
C GLY A 116 22.02 -4.87 -20.26
N PHE A 117 22.95 -4.00 -20.63
CA PHE A 117 23.19 -3.65 -22.02
C PHE A 117 23.64 -4.88 -22.84
N LYS A 118 23.04 -5.06 -24.02
CA LYS A 118 23.44 -6.14 -24.93
C LYS A 118 24.75 -5.78 -25.64
N PRO A 119 25.78 -6.65 -25.66
CA PRO A 119 27.10 -6.34 -26.23
C PRO A 119 27.06 -5.80 -27.67
N ASN A 120 26.14 -6.31 -28.50
CA ASN A 120 26.02 -5.97 -29.92
C ASN A 120 25.02 -4.83 -30.21
N LYS A 121 24.58 -4.08 -29.19
CA LYS A 121 23.70 -2.91 -29.37
C LYS A 121 24.36 -1.66 -28.80
N ASN A 122 24.33 -0.57 -29.56
CA ASN A 122 24.89 0.72 -29.17
C ASN A 122 23.84 1.82 -29.19
N PRO A 123 22.80 1.73 -28.33
CA PRO A 123 21.83 2.80 -28.23
C PRO A 123 22.46 4.05 -27.57
N PRO A 124 21.88 5.25 -27.76
CA PRO A 124 22.44 6.48 -27.21
C PRO A 124 22.68 6.48 -25.69
N GLU A 125 21.83 5.81 -24.91
CA GLU A 125 21.98 5.64 -23.46
C GLU A 125 23.22 4.83 -23.07
N ARG A 126 23.73 3.95 -23.94
CA ARG A 126 24.99 3.22 -23.71
C ARG A 126 26.18 4.17 -23.76
N ALA A 127 26.15 5.19 -24.62
CA ALA A 127 27.20 6.22 -24.65
C ALA A 127 27.21 7.03 -23.34
N LEU A 128 26.03 7.35 -22.79
CA LEU A 128 25.92 7.98 -21.47
C LEU A 128 26.47 7.08 -20.36
N TYR A 129 26.09 5.81 -20.34
CA TYR A 129 26.61 4.82 -19.41
C TYR A 129 28.13 4.74 -19.44
N LEU A 130 28.73 4.57 -20.62
CA LEU A 130 30.18 4.43 -20.78
C LEU A 130 30.94 5.69 -20.36
N SER A 131 30.46 6.86 -20.78
CA SER A 131 31.14 8.14 -20.55
C SER A 131 30.98 8.70 -19.13
N LEU A 132 29.91 8.33 -18.41
CA LEU A 132 29.62 8.81 -17.06
C LEU A 132 29.76 7.69 -16.01
N LEU A 133 28.92 6.66 -16.08
CA LEU A 133 28.82 5.66 -15.01
C LEU A 133 30.03 4.72 -14.97
N ARG A 134 30.47 4.25 -16.15
CA ARG A 134 31.64 3.37 -16.26
C ARG A 134 32.95 4.14 -16.11
N ARG A 135 33.15 5.20 -16.91
CA ARG A 135 34.36 6.05 -16.83
C ARG A 135 34.50 6.72 -15.47
N GLY A 136 33.41 7.12 -14.83
CA GLY A 136 33.40 7.74 -13.51
C GLY A 136 33.41 6.78 -12.33
N ASN A 137 33.62 5.47 -12.54
CA ASN A 137 33.62 4.44 -11.50
C ASN A 137 32.36 4.40 -10.61
N VAL A 138 31.21 4.81 -11.14
CA VAL A 138 29.93 4.77 -10.43
C VAL A 138 29.31 3.38 -10.51
N HIS A 139 29.38 2.73 -11.68
CA HIS A 139 28.89 1.37 -11.88
C HIS A 139 30.07 0.42 -12.13
N ARG A 140 30.34 -0.43 -11.14
CA ARG A 140 31.57 -1.24 -11.06
C ARG A 140 31.32 -2.58 -10.37
N GLU A 141 32.24 -3.49 -10.54
CA GLU A 141 32.23 -4.79 -9.85
C GLU A 141 33.10 -4.71 -8.59
N GLU A 142 32.53 -5.05 -7.44
CA GLU A 142 33.19 -5.11 -6.15
C GLU A 142 32.90 -6.48 -5.51
N GLY A 143 33.95 -7.25 -5.18
CA GLY A 143 33.77 -8.56 -4.54
C GLY A 143 32.98 -9.58 -5.37
N GLY A 144 32.98 -9.47 -6.70
CA GLY A 144 32.22 -10.34 -7.60
C GLY A 144 30.74 -9.95 -7.79
N VAL A 145 30.32 -8.81 -7.22
CA VAL A 145 28.96 -8.28 -7.35
C VAL A 145 29.04 -6.90 -8.00
N TRP A 146 28.15 -6.64 -8.96
CA TRP A 146 28.03 -5.31 -9.56
C TRP A 146 27.29 -4.38 -8.62
N THR A 147 27.75 -3.14 -8.52
CA THR A 147 27.17 -2.10 -7.67
C THR A 147 27.10 -0.78 -8.40
N LEU A 148 26.06 0.00 -8.07
CA LEU A 148 25.89 1.38 -8.50
C LEU A 148 25.92 2.29 -7.28
N ALA A 149 27.05 2.96 -7.07
CA ALA A 149 27.30 3.83 -5.92
C ALA A 149 28.22 5.00 -6.29
N PRO A 150 28.29 6.08 -5.49
CA PRO A 150 29.30 7.11 -5.68
C PRO A 150 30.72 6.52 -5.84
N PRO A 151 31.60 7.17 -6.61
CA PRO A 151 32.95 6.66 -6.81
C PRO A 151 33.75 6.64 -5.50
N PRO A 152 34.72 5.71 -5.35
CA PRO A 152 35.67 5.73 -4.24
C PRO A 152 36.48 7.03 -4.22
N LEU A 153 36.94 7.44 -3.03
CA LEU A 153 37.68 8.70 -2.81
C LEU A 153 38.95 8.81 -3.69
N ASP A 154 39.64 7.69 -3.88
CA ASP A 154 40.87 7.56 -4.66
C ASP A 154 40.63 7.24 -6.14
N ALA A 155 39.38 7.07 -6.56
CA ALA A 155 39.02 6.58 -7.88
C ALA A 155 37.86 7.36 -8.53
N ASP A 156 37.88 8.69 -8.45
CA ASP A 156 36.92 9.60 -9.09
C ASP A 156 37.55 10.40 -10.26
N PRO A 157 37.78 9.77 -11.43
CA PRO A 157 38.43 10.42 -12.57
C PRO A 157 37.60 11.57 -13.18
N LEU A 158 36.30 11.59 -12.92
CA LEU A 158 35.38 12.59 -13.45
C LEU A 158 35.00 13.68 -12.42
N ARG A 159 35.56 13.67 -11.21
CA ARG A 159 35.20 14.61 -10.14
C ARG A 159 33.67 14.65 -9.88
N LEU A 160 33.00 13.51 -9.88
CA LEU A 160 31.56 13.42 -9.60
C LEU A 160 31.27 13.54 -8.10
N ARG A 161 32.20 13.09 -7.26
CA ARG A 161 32.01 12.89 -5.83
C ARG A 161 31.65 14.17 -5.07
N PRO A 162 32.28 15.34 -5.30
CA PRO A 162 31.92 16.55 -4.57
C PRO A 162 30.43 16.91 -4.69
N ALA A 163 29.87 16.84 -5.90
CA ALA A 163 28.46 17.12 -6.14
C ALA A 163 27.55 16.02 -5.57
N LEU A 164 27.96 14.74 -5.68
CA LEU A 164 27.21 13.62 -5.10
C LEU A 164 27.16 13.70 -3.56
N ASP A 165 28.29 13.96 -2.92
CA ASP A 165 28.42 14.10 -1.47
C ASP A 165 27.62 15.30 -0.96
N ALA A 166 27.62 16.43 -1.69
CA ALA A 166 26.81 17.59 -1.34
C ALA A 166 25.30 17.29 -1.39
N MET A 167 24.83 16.60 -2.44
CA MET A 167 23.44 16.14 -2.50
C MET A 167 23.10 15.19 -1.34
N GLN A 168 24.00 14.25 -1.04
CA GLN A 168 23.80 13.31 0.06
C GLN A 168 23.76 14.03 1.41
N ALA A 169 24.67 14.97 1.67
CA ALA A 169 24.71 15.76 2.89
C ALA A 169 23.43 16.62 3.06
N ARG A 170 22.94 17.21 1.95
CA ARG A 170 21.69 17.97 1.96
C ARG A 170 20.49 17.09 2.31
N LEU A 171 20.46 15.85 1.81
CA LEU A 171 19.41 14.87 2.12
C LEU A 171 19.56 14.31 3.53
N ALA A 172 20.78 14.08 4.01
CA ALA A 172 21.07 13.44 5.30
C ALA A 172 20.68 14.27 6.53
N ASN A 173 20.26 15.53 6.36
CA ASN A 173 19.63 16.30 7.42
C ASN A 173 18.32 15.63 7.83
N ASP A 174 18.32 15.06 9.03
CA ASP A 174 17.27 14.17 9.51
C ASP A 174 15.94 14.89 9.73
N GLY A 175 14.83 14.21 9.39
CA GLY A 175 13.46 14.66 9.61
C GLY A 175 12.89 15.63 8.57
N ASP A 176 13.70 16.51 7.98
CA ASP A 176 13.22 17.54 7.07
C ASP A 176 13.01 17.03 5.64
N ARG A 177 11.91 17.47 5.03
CA ARG A 177 11.66 17.27 3.60
C ARG A 177 12.45 18.29 2.80
N VAL A 178 13.32 17.82 1.91
CA VAL A 178 14.09 18.65 0.99
C VAL A 178 13.31 18.79 -0.31
N ALA A 179 12.99 20.01 -0.72
CA ALA A 179 12.39 20.25 -2.03
C ALA A 179 13.41 19.94 -3.14
N LEU A 180 12.96 19.21 -4.16
CA LEU A 180 13.83 18.81 -5.26
C LEU A 180 14.41 20.01 -6.01
N ILE A 181 13.65 21.10 -6.11
CA ILE A 181 14.10 22.33 -6.77
C ILE A 181 15.27 22.99 -6.02
N ASP A 182 15.26 22.95 -4.68
CA ASP A 182 16.31 23.53 -3.85
C ASP A 182 17.59 22.70 -3.97
N LEU A 183 17.44 21.37 -3.95
CA LEU A 183 18.56 20.45 -4.17
C LEU A 183 19.22 20.68 -5.53
N TYR A 184 18.42 20.88 -6.59
CA TYR A 184 19.00 21.19 -7.90
C TYR A 184 19.66 22.56 -7.93
N ALA A 185 19.05 23.59 -7.31
CA ALA A 185 19.62 24.93 -7.27
C ALA A 185 20.99 24.95 -6.56
N GLU A 186 21.14 24.18 -5.49
CA GLU A 186 22.39 24.04 -4.75
C GLU A 186 23.52 23.46 -5.61
N ILE A 187 23.23 22.41 -6.39
CA ILE A 187 24.22 21.75 -7.24
C ILE A 187 24.47 22.49 -8.56
N GLU A 188 23.51 23.30 -9.01
CA GLU A 188 23.69 24.23 -10.13
C GLU A 188 24.54 25.46 -9.75
N ALA A 189 24.63 25.78 -8.46
CA ALA A 189 25.44 26.88 -7.96
C ALA A 189 26.92 26.52 -7.82
N LYS A 190 27.75 27.54 -7.52
CA LYS A 190 29.15 27.34 -7.10
C LYS A 190 29.20 26.54 -5.78
N PRO A 191 30.18 25.65 -5.57
CA PRO A 191 31.39 25.43 -6.40
C PRO A 191 31.22 24.39 -7.52
N PHE A 192 30.02 23.88 -7.79
CA PHE A 192 29.82 22.75 -8.71
C PHE A 192 29.43 23.18 -10.13
N GLY A 193 28.50 24.13 -10.29
CA GLY A 193 28.08 24.64 -11.60
C GLY A 193 27.44 23.61 -12.54
N VAL A 194 26.85 22.54 -11.98
CA VAL A 194 26.38 21.39 -12.78
C VAL A 194 25.17 21.78 -13.62
N ARG A 195 25.15 21.41 -14.91
CA ARG A 195 23.96 21.64 -15.74
C ARG A 195 22.81 20.71 -15.34
N ARG A 196 21.56 21.20 -15.44
CA ARG A 196 20.33 20.43 -15.11
C ARG A 196 20.32 19.02 -15.69
N GLY A 197 20.77 18.86 -16.94
CA GLY A 197 20.85 17.57 -17.63
C GLY A 197 21.65 16.51 -16.86
N LEU A 198 22.86 16.89 -16.41
CA LEU A 198 23.77 16.07 -15.62
C LEU A 198 23.33 16.00 -14.15
N CYS A 199 22.82 17.10 -13.58
CA CYS A 199 22.33 17.15 -12.20
C CYS A 199 21.26 16.08 -11.95
N SER A 200 20.36 15.86 -12.91
CA SER A 200 19.39 14.76 -12.85
C SER A 200 20.04 13.37 -12.79
N LEU A 201 21.14 13.13 -13.51
CA LEU A 201 21.84 11.83 -13.43
C LEU A 201 22.56 11.66 -12.10
N LEU A 202 23.17 12.72 -11.57
CA LEU A 202 23.78 12.70 -10.23
C LEU A 202 22.74 12.39 -9.15
N LEU A 203 21.53 12.97 -9.27
CA LEU A 203 20.42 12.62 -8.39
C LEU A 203 20.04 11.14 -8.52
N ALA A 204 19.90 10.62 -9.74
CA ALA A 204 19.57 9.21 -9.93
C ALA A 204 20.63 8.29 -9.31
N ILE A 205 21.92 8.62 -9.41
CA ILE A 205 23.01 7.89 -8.76
C ILE A 205 22.80 7.87 -7.23
N ASN A 206 22.56 9.05 -6.63
CA ASN A 206 22.32 9.16 -5.19
C ASN A 206 21.08 8.38 -4.73
N LEU A 207 19.99 8.43 -5.49
CA LEU A 207 18.74 7.75 -5.14
C LEU A 207 18.86 6.22 -5.27
N VAL A 208 19.52 5.72 -6.32
CA VAL A 208 19.78 4.28 -6.46
C VAL A 208 20.73 3.81 -5.37
N ALA A 209 21.79 4.56 -5.08
CA ALA A 209 22.77 4.21 -4.05
C ALA A 209 22.19 4.28 -2.62
N ALA A 210 21.35 5.28 -2.34
CA ALA A 210 20.63 5.38 -1.07
C ALA A 210 19.54 4.30 -0.96
N GLY A 211 19.07 3.79 -2.10
CA GLY A 211 18.01 2.80 -2.20
C GLY A 211 16.79 3.23 -1.41
N TYR A 212 16.52 2.51 -0.35
CA TYR A 212 15.33 2.67 0.48
C TYR A 212 15.52 3.63 1.67
N ARG A 213 16.68 4.28 1.78
CA ARG A 213 16.96 5.31 2.79
C ARG A 213 16.43 6.69 2.37
N VAL A 214 15.75 6.80 1.23
CA VAL A 214 15.11 8.03 0.78
C VAL A 214 13.64 7.75 0.45
N ALA A 215 12.74 8.52 1.06
CA ALA A 215 11.32 8.55 0.72
C ALA A 215 11.04 9.68 -0.27
N LEU A 216 10.26 9.39 -1.31
CA LEU A 216 9.80 10.36 -2.30
C LEU A 216 8.37 10.78 -1.99
N PHE A 217 8.07 12.08 -2.09
CA PHE A 217 6.72 12.61 -1.99
C PHE A 217 6.39 13.47 -3.21
N GLU A 218 5.16 13.34 -3.72
CA GLU A 218 4.58 14.13 -4.79
C GLU A 218 3.39 14.91 -4.23
N ARG A 219 3.48 16.25 -4.23
CA ARG A 219 2.45 17.15 -3.65
C ARG A 219 2.08 16.80 -2.20
N GLY A 220 3.09 16.39 -1.42
CA GLY A 220 2.94 16.00 -0.03
C GLY A 220 2.48 14.55 0.20
N THR A 221 2.06 13.85 -0.85
CA THR A 221 1.66 12.44 -0.80
C THR A 221 2.86 11.54 -1.04
N TYR A 222 3.01 10.51 -0.21
CA TYR A 222 4.08 9.54 -0.37
C TYR A 222 3.97 8.76 -1.69
N CYS A 223 5.07 8.71 -2.44
CA CYS A 223 5.18 7.88 -3.63
C CYS A 223 5.60 6.47 -3.24
N THR A 224 4.68 5.52 -3.44
CA THR A 224 4.92 4.10 -3.12
C THR A 224 6.01 3.47 -3.98
N ARG A 225 6.48 4.08 -5.08
CA ARG A 225 7.58 3.56 -5.91
C ARG A 225 8.49 4.70 -6.32
N LEU A 226 9.80 4.50 -6.10
CA LEU A 226 10.87 5.30 -6.68
C LEU A 226 11.50 4.47 -7.79
N ASP A 227 10.97 4.62 -9.00
CA ASP A 227 11.38 3.93 -10.22
C ASP A 227 11.52 4.91 -11.38
N GLY A 228 11.87 4.40 -12.56
CA GLY A 228 12.02 5.22 -13.77
C GLY A 228 10.80 6.10 -14.10
N ALA A 229 9.58 5.58 -13.87
CA ALA A 229 8.35 6.33 -14.10
C ALA A 229 8.14 7.46 -13.08
N ALA A 230 8.45 7.21 -11.79
CA ALA A 230 8.48 8.26 -10.78
C ALA A 230 9.53 9.33 -11.12
N PHE A 231 10.72 8.91 -11.54
CA PHE A 231 11.79 9.82 -11.92
C PHE A 231 11.42 10.66 -13.15
N MET A 232 10.71 10.09 -14.13
CA MET A 232 10.21 10.83 -15.28
C MET A 232 9.29 11.98 -14.86
N ARG A 233 8.43 11.77 -13.86
CA ARG A 233 7.57 12.84 -13.31
C ARG A 233 8.39 13.89 -12.58
N MET A 234 9.40 13.48 -11.79
CA MET A 234 10.34 14.40 -11.14
C MET A 234 11.07 15.29 -12.15
N LEU A 235 11.48 14.74 -13.30
CA LEU A 235 12.13 15.51 -14.37
C LEU A 235 11.19 16.54 -15.01
N LYS A 236 9.90 16.23 -15.10
CA LYS A 236 8.91 17.09 -15.78
C LYS A 236 8.42 18.23 -14.89
N SER A 237 8.21 17.96 -13.60
CA SER A 237 7.63 18.92 -12.64
C SER A 237 8.33 18.84 -11.27
N PRO A 238 9.63 19.15 -11.18
CA PRO A 238 10.41 18.99 -9.95
C PRO A 238 9.87 19.80 -8.76
N GLU A 239 9.16 20.90 -9.01
CA GLU A 239 8.52 21.75 -8.00
C GLU A 239 7.45 21.04 -7.16
N HIS A 240 6.96 19.89 -7.61
CA HIS A 240 5.98 19.09 -6.88
C HIS A 240 6.59 17.99 -6.01
N PHE A 241 7.91 17.82 -6.05
CA PHE A 241 8.57 16.71 -5.38
C PHE A 241 9.42 17.15 -4.20
N THR A 242 9.33 16.39 -3.12
CA THR A 242 10.23 16.49 -1.97
C THR A 242 10.82 15.13 -1.64
N LEU A 243 12.07 15.12 -1.18
CA LEU A 243 12.80 13.93 -0.73
C LEU A 243 13.00 14.01 0.78
N GLN A 244 12.93 12.88 1.47
CA GLN A 244 13.17 12.80 2.91
C GLN A 244 14.11 11.63 3.19
N TRP A 245 15.18 11.87 3.95
CA TRP A 245 16.06 10.81 4.40
C TRP A 245 15.43 9.99 5.52
N VAL A 246 15.61 8.68 5.45
CA VAL A 246 15.13 7.72 6.43
C VAL A 246 16.34 7.19 7.19
N SER A 247 16.54 7.71 8.41
CA SER A 247 17.54 7.14 9.32
C SER A 247 17.07 5.77 9.81
N LEU A 248 17.65 4.71 9.24
CA LEU A 248 17.47 3.31 9.64
C LEU A 248 18.67 2.84 10.46
N GLU A 249 18.97 3.58 11.53
CA GLU A 249 20.06 3.28 12.46
C GLU A 249 19.50 3.08 13.88
N GLY A 250 20.34 2.51 14.77
CA GLY A 250 20.00 2.34 16.18
C GLY A 250 18.67 1.59 16.41
N VAL A 251 17.77 2.19 17.20
CA VAL A 251 16.48 1.57 17.56
C VAL A 251 15.53 1.45 16.37
N ARG A 252 15.57 2.39 15.42
CA ARG A 252 14.72 2.37 14.21
C ARG A 252 15.07 1.19 13.32
N ALA A 253 16.36 0.87 13.21
CA ALA A 253 16.80 -0.34 12.53
C ALA A 253 16.23 -1.60 13.19
N ASP A 254 16.34 -1.74 14.52
CA ASP A 254 15.82 -2.92 15.24
C ASP A 254 14.30 -3.08 15.06
N VAL A 255 13.54 -1.98 15.20
CA VAL A 255 12.10 -1.95 14.95
C VAL A 255 11.77 -2.35 13.52
N PHE A 256 12.46 -1.79 12.54
CA PHE A 256 12.26 -2.12 11.12
C PHE A 256 12.44 -3.62 10.84
N HIS A 257 13.55 -4.22 11.29
CA HIS A 257 13.83 -5.64 11.06
C HIS A 257 12.78 -6.55 11.71
N ARG A 258 12.29 -6.18 12.90
CA ARG A 258 11.27 -6.96 13.61
C ARG A 258 9.91 -6.91 12.91
N ILE A 259 9.51 -5.75 12.39
CA ILE A 259 8.27 -5.64 11.62
C ILE A 259 8.42 -6.38 10.27
N ALA A 260 9.58 -6.29 9.62
CA ALA A 260 9.84 -7.03 8.39
C ALA A 260 9.70 -8.55 8.62
N ALA A 261 10.24 -9.06 9.73
CA ALA A 261 10.10 -10.46 10.14
C ALA A 261 8.63 -10.86 10.40
N LEU A 262 7.85 -10.00 11.07
CA LEU A 262 6.41 -10.19 11.28
C LEU A 262 5.65 -10.33 9.96
N LEU A 263 6.03 -9.54 8.95
CA LEU A 263 5.44 -9.55 7.61
C LEU A 263 5.99 -10.66 6.69
N GLY A 264 6.87 -11.52 7.21
CA GLY A 264 7.53 -12.58 6.43
C GLY A 264 8.43 -12.05 5.31
N GLN A 265 8.92 -10.82 5.43
CA GLN A 265 9.80 -10.20 4.44
C GLN A 265 11.28 -10.46 4.78
N PRO A 266 12.12 -10.79 3.79
CA PRO A 266 13.54 -11.02 4.03
C PRO A 266 14.22 -9.72 4.51
N PRO A 267 15.06 -9.75 5.55
CA PRO A 267 15.67 -8.56 6.13
C PRO A 267 16.75 -7.90 5.24
N VAL A 268 17.11 -8.52 4.11
CA VAL A 268 18.46 -8.34 3.54
C VAL A 268 18.57 -7.21 2.50
N GLU A 269 17.51 -6.82 1.77
CA GLU A 269 17.69 -5.84 0.66
C GLU A 269 16.53 -4.87 0.46
N SER A 270 15.92 -4.41 1.54
CA SER A 270 14.80 -3.49 1.39
C SER A 270 14.67 -2.62 2.61
N GLY A 271 14.75 -1.31 2.44
CA GLY A 271 14.46 -0.38 3.53
C GLY A 271 12.96 -0.15 3.66
N ILE A 272 12.58 1.02 4.17
CA ILE A 272 11.29 1.23 4.86
C ILE A 272 10.04 0.71 4.12
N ARG A 273 10.11 0.67 2.78
CA ARG A 273 9.05 0.20 1.88
C ARG A 273 8.61 -1.25 2.08
N THR A 274 9.51 -2.19 2.37
CA THR A 274 9.10 -3.60 2.56
C THR A 274 8.31 -3.82 3.82
N VAL A 275 8.39 -2.89 4.77
CA VAL A 275 7.51 -2.87 5.91
C VAL A 275 6.23 -2.10 5.60
N VAL A 276 6.36 -0.92 5.00
CA VAL A 276 5.22 0.01 4.86
C VAL A 276 4.23 -0.43 3.78
N ASP A 277 4.69 -0.85 2.61
CA ASP A 277 3.80 -1.19 1.49
C ASP A 277 2.84 -2.34 1.88
N PRO A 278 3.30 -3.45 2.53
CA PRO A 278 2.39 -4.50 3.01
C PRO A 278 1.43 -4.03 4.11
N LEU A 279 1.86 -3.14 5.01
CA LEU A 279 1.01 -2.62 6.09
C LEU A 279 -0.11 -1.74 5.55
N ILE A 280 0.20 -0.80 4.65
CA ILE A 280 -0.81 0.05 4.00
C ILE A 280 -1.77 -0.81 3.18
N LYS A 281 -1.23 -1.74 2.38
CA LYS A 281 -2.05 -2.67 1.60
C LYS A 281 -3.00 -3.46 2.49
N PHE A 282 -2.49 -4.01 3.59
CA PHE A 282 -3.29 -4.72 4.58
C PHE A 282 -4.44 -3.85 5.12
N GLY A 283 -4.15 -2.60 5.50
CA GLY A 283 -5.17 -1.66 5.98
C GLY A 283 -6.26 -1.34 4.96
N VAL A 284 -5.89 -1.14 3.69
CA VAL A 284 -6.83 -0.82 2.59
C VAL A 284 -7.69 -2.03 2.21
N GLU A 285 -7.13 -3.23 2.25
CA GLU A 285 -7.83 -4.48 1.86
C GLU A 285 -8.72 -5.08 2.95
N LEU A 286 -8.78 -4.47 4.15
CA LEU A 286 -9.68 -4.92 5.21
C LEU A 286 -11.14 -4.90 4.74
N PRO A 287 -11.95 -5.95 5.01
CA PRO A 287 -13.38 -5.94 4.72
C PRO A 287 -14.09 -4.76 5.40
N PHE A 288 -15.16 -4.25 4.78
CA PHE A 288 -15.91 -3.10 5.29
C PHE A 288 -16.39 -3.31 6.74
N HIS A 289 -16.82 -4.53 7.09
CA HIS A 289 -17.16 -4.89 8.46
C HIS A 289 -16.00 -4.63 9.43
N VAL A 290 -14.79 -5.10 9.12
CA VAL A 290 -13.60 -4.91 9.99
C VAL A 290 -13.22 -3.43 10.08
N GLN A 291 -13.39 -2.68 8.99
CA GLN A 291 -13.15 -1.23 8.96
C GLN A 291 -14.04 -0.45 9.94
N HIS A 292 -15.24 -0.95 10.26
CA HIS A 292 -16.23 -0.25 11.06
C HIS A 292 -16.61 -0.94 12.38
N SER A 293 -16.17 -2.18 12.61
CA SER A 293 -16.52 -2.97 13.78
C SER A 293 -16.04 -2.31 15.08
N SER A 294 -16.91 -2.28 16.08
CA SER A 294 -16.55 -1.95 17.47
C SER A 294 -16.18 -3.18 18.30
N ALA A 295 -16.27 -4.40 17.79
CA ALA A 295 -15.88 -5.61 18.52
C ALA A 295 -14.36 -5.72 18.78
N LEU A 296 -13.57 -4.94 18.04
CA LEU A 296 -12.11 -4.88 18.14
C LEU A 296 -11.64 -4.20 19.45
N SER A 297 -10.48 -4.59 19.95
CA SER A 297 -9.76 -3.91 21.03
C SER A 297 -9.42 -2.45 20.68
N ILE A 298 -9.13 -1.63 21.71
CA ILE A 298 -8.79 -0.22 21.53
C ILE A 298 -7.54 -0.08 20.65
N GLU A 299 -6.51 -0.89 20.91
CA GLU A 299 -5.27 -0.95 20.15
C GLU A 299 -5.53 -1.34 18.69
N ALA A 300 -6.33 -2.39 18.42
CA ALA A 300 -6.65 -2.81 17.06
C ALA A 300 -7.44 -1.74 16.29
N ARG A 301 -8.39 -1.05 16.94
CA ARG A 301 -9.11 0.08 16.33
C ARG A 301 -8.17 1.24 15.98
N ASN A 302 -7.21 1.55 16.85
CA ASN A 302 -6.22 2.59 16.60
C ASN A 302 -5.29 2.23 15.45
N VAL A 303 -4.77 0.99 15.43
CA VAL A 303 -3.91 0.48 14.35
C VAL A 303 -4.65 0.52 13.01
N ARG A 304 -5.91 0.03 12.96
CA ARG A 304 -6.77 0.11 11.78
C ARG A 304 -6.92 1.55 11.25
N LYS A 305 -7.16 2.51 12.15
CA LYS A 305 -7.31 3.92 11.78
C LYS A 305 -6.02 4.47 11.17
N VAL A 306 -4.89 4.22 11.83
CA VAL A 306 -3.57 4.67 11.36
C VAL A 306 -3.23 4.08 9.99
N LEU A 307 -3.43 2.76 9.80
CA LEU A 307 -3.14 2.09 8.53
C LEU A 307 -3.99 2.61 7.35
N SER A 308 -5.23 3.03 7.59
CA SER A 308 -6.13 3.57 6.55
C SER A 308 -5.90 5.05 6.24
N GLN A 309 -5.25 5.80 7.14
CA GLN A 309 -5.04 7.25 7.02
C GLN A 309 -3.58 7.63 6.76
N ALA A 310 -2.67 6.65 6.71
CA ALA A 310 -1.24 6.85 6.60
C ALA A 310 -0.85 7.76 5.41
N ARG A 311 -0.13 8.85 5.71
CA ARG A 311 0.37 9.81 4.71
C ARG A 311 1.88 9.74 4.52
N SER A 312 2.60 9.33 5.56
CA SER A 312 4.05 9.22 5.60
C SER A 312 4.44 7.82 6.09
N PRO A 313 5.22 7.05 5.32
CA PRO A 313 5.77 5.74 5.72
C PRO A 313 6.59 5.77 7.01
N ILE A 314 7.36 6.84 7.17
CA ILE A 314 8.29 7.00 8.28
C ILE A 314 7.46 7.23 9.54
N ASP A 315 6.58 8.24 9.50
CA ASP A 315 5.70 8.60 10.60
C ASP A 315 4.81 7.40 10.94
N LEU A 316 4.29 6.68 9.92
CA LEU A 316 3.51 5.46 10.12
C LEU A 316 4.24 4.45 11.01
N VAL A 317 5.49 4.11 10.68
CA VAL A 317 6.23 3.04 11.35
C VAL A 317 6.84 3.47 12.68
N PHE A 318 7.34 4.71 12.75
CA PHE A 318 8.14 5.16 13.88
C PHE A 318 7.38 6.07 14.86
N ASP A 319 6.23 6.62 14.46
CA ASP A 319 5.45 7.54 15.30
C ASP A 319 4.00 7.04 15.49
N GLU A 320 3.22 6.93 14.41
CA GLU A 320 1.77 6.66 14.45
C GLU A 320 1.45 5.23 14.93
N LEU A 321 2.11 4.19 14.43
CA LEU A 321 1.88 2.80 14.87
C LEU A 321 2.33 2.56 16.33
N PRO A 322 3.50 3.04 16.78
CA PRO A 322 3.88 2.98 18.19
C PRO A 322 2.82 3.62 19.09
N ILE A 323 2.36 4.84 18.77
CA ILE A 323 1.30 5.53 19.51
C ILE A 323 0.00 4.70 19.49
N ALA A 324 -0.40 4.17 18.34
CA ALA A 324 -1.61 3.34 18.22
C ALA A 324 -1.55 2.07 19.08
N CYS A 325 -0.35 1.53 19.30
CA CYS A 325 -0.09 0.39 20.17
C CYS A 325 0.18 0.78 21.64
N GLY A 326 -0.01 2.05 22.02
CA GLY A 326 0.22 2.55 23.39
C GLY A 326 1.69 2.55 23.80
N SER A 327 2.60 2.83 22.86
CA SER A 327 4.04 3.01 23.06
C SER A 327 4.47 4.41 22.63
N GLU A 328 5.61 4.88 23.14
CA GLU A 328 6.21 6.15 22.72
C GLU A 328 6.82 6.04 21.30
N PRO A 329 6.87 7.14 20.53
CA PRO A 329 7.54 7.19 19.24
C PRO A 329 9.03 6.87 19.29
N PHE A 330 9.55 6.29 18.21
CA PHE A 330 10.97 6.00 18.03
C PHE A 330 11.66 7.18 17.33
N ALA A 331 12.22 8.10 18.12
CA ALA A 331 13.01 9.19 17.59
C ALA A 331 14.34 8.68 16.96
N PRO A 332 14.89 9.36 15.93
CA PRO A 332 16.06 8.88 15.20
C PRO A 332 17.32 8.72 16.06
N ASN A 333 17.48 9.57 17.07
CA ASN A 333 18.64 9.63 17.97
C ASN A 333 18.33 9.16 19.40
N ALA A 334 17.18 8.50 19.61
CA ALA A 334 16.84 7.95 20.91
C ALA A 334 17.80 6.82 21.28
N ARG A 335 18.08 6.68 22.59
CA ARG A 335 18.84 5.52 23.08
C ARG A 335 18.08 4.23 22.71
N PRO A 336 18.79 3.19 22.25
CA PRO A 336 18.14 1.94 21.87
C PRO A 336 17.51 1.25 23.08
N ASP A 337 16.20 1.38 23.20
CA ASP A 337 15.37 0.60 24.13
C ASP A 337 14.78 -0.62 23.39
N ARG A 338 15.53 -1.72 23.46
CA ARG A 338 15.13 -3.00 22.83
C ARG A 338 13.88 -3.61 23.44
N GLU A 339 13.61 -3.33 24.72
CA GLU A 339 12.44 -3.87 25.40
C GLU A 339 11.18 -3.16 24.92
N LEU A 340 11.24 -1.83 24.78
CA LEU A 340 10.18 -1.02 24.18
C LEU A 340 9.90 -1.46 22.73
N ALA A 341 10.93 -1.65 21.91
CA ALA A 341 10.80 -2.16 20.54
C ALA A 341 10.13 -3.55 20.50
N THR A 342 10.53 -4.47 21.38
CA THR A 342 9.96 -5.81 21.46
C THR A 342 8.49 -5.78 21.88
N ARG A 343 8.16 -4.98 22.91
CA ARG A 343 6.78 -4.81 23.38
C ARG A 343 5.88 -4.20 22.31
N PHE A 344 6.38 -3.17 21.61
CA PHE A 344 5.67 -2.56 20.49
C PHE A 344 5.34 -3.59 19.40
N VAL A 345 6.34 -4.33 18.89
CA VAL A 345 6.13 -5.30 17.81
C VAL A 345 5.15 -6.40 18.24
N LYS A 346 5.23 -6.88 19.48
CA LYS A 346 4.29 -7.87 20.02
C LYS A 346 2.85 -7.33 20.05
N ARG A 347 2.65 -6.07 20.43
CA ARG A 347 1.32 -5.43 20.43
C ARG A 347 0.80 -5.22 19.01
N LEU A 348 1.67 -4.81 18.08
CA LEU A 348 1.32 -4.67 16.68
C LEU A 348 0.90 -6.02 16.07
N ASP A 349 1.62 -7.11 16.37
CA ASP A 349 1.29 -8.46 15.92
C ASP A 349 -0.09 -8.92 16.43
N ALA A 350 -0.36 -8.69 17.73
CA ALA A 350 -1.65 -8.98 18.33
C ALA A 350 -2.79 -8.19 17.64
N ALA A 351 -2.60 -6.90 17.41
CA ALA A 351 -3.57 -6.05 16.72
C ALA A 351 -3.81 -6.49 15.27
N VAL A 352 -2.76 -6.80 14.51
CA VAL A 352 -2.86 -7.28 13.12
C VAL A 352 -3.58 -8.64 13.07
N THR A 353 -3.25 -9.55 13.99
CA THR A 353 -3.90 -10.86 14.12
C THR A 353 -5.39 -10.71 14.48
N GLU A 354 -5.71 -9.78 15.37
CA GLU A 354 -7.10 -9.48 15.71
C GLU A 354 -7.89 -8.94 14.51
N LEU A 355 -7.32 -8.00 13.76
CA LEU A 355 -7.94 -7.47 12.54
C LEU A 355 -8.16 -8.55 11.48
N ARG A 356 -7.19 -9.46 11.28
CA ARG A 356 -7.32 -10.61 10.36
C ARG A 356 -8.41 -11.58 10.79
N SER A 357 -8.53 -11.83 12.09
CA SER A 357 -9.48 -12.81 12.64
C SER A 357 -10.89 -12.25 12.85
N CYS A 358 -11.08 -10.94 12.83
CA CYS A 358 -12.38 -10.29 13.08
C CYS A 358 -13.49 -10.80 12.16
N TYR A 359 -13.27 -10.81 10.85
CA TYR A 359 -14.28 -11.27 9.89
C TYR A 359 -14.52 -12.80 9.93
N PRO A 360 -13.48 -13.67 9.94
CA PRO A 360 -13.68 -15.10 10.16
C PRO A 360 -14.44 -15.44 11.45
N LYS A 361 -14.17 -14.71 12.56
CA LYS A 361 -14.91 -14.90 13.83
C LYS A 361 -16.38 -14.52 13.71
N LEU A 362 -16.73 -13.49 12.92
CA LEU A 362 -18.13 -13.17 12.64
C LEU A 362 -18.82 -14.34 11.93
N LEU A 363 -18.20 -14.89 10.88
CA LEU A 363 -18.78 -16.01 10.13
C LEU A 363 -18.91 -17.27 11.00
N GLU A 364 -17.90 -17.59 11.81
CA GLU A 364 -17.98 -18.71 12.76
C GLU A 364 -19.12 -18.51 13.77
N GLY A 365 -19.24 -17.30 14.35
CA GLY A 365 -20.34 -16.96 15.25
C GLY A 365 -21.71 -17.12 14.60
N MET A 366 -21.87 -16.65 13.36
CA MET A 366 -23.12 -16.81 12.59
C MET A 366 -23.46 -18.28 12.35
N ARG A 367 -22.47 -19.15 12.09
CA ARG A 367 -22.68 -20.60 11.91
C ARG A 367 -23.18 -21.24 13.20
N ILE A 368 -22.53 -20.94 14.33
CA ILE A 368 -22.95 -21.45 15.64
C ILE A 368 -24.37 -20.97 15.97
N GLU A 369 -24.67 -19.69 15.76
CA GLU A 369 -26.00 -19.12 15.96
C GLU A 369 -27.05 -19.80 15.06
N ALA A 370 -26.74 -20.08 13.78
CA ALA A 370 -27.65 -20.75 12.86
C ALA A 370 -27.93 -22.21 13.26
N LEU A 371 -26.90 -22.96 13.65
CA LEU A 371 -27.03 -24.34 14.13
C LEU A 371 -27.89 -24.41 15.39
N ALA A 372 -27.60 -23.54 16.37
CA ALA A 372 -28.38 -23.44 17.60
C ALA A 372 -29.82 -23.00 17.32
N ALA A 373 -30.02 -21.98 16.48
CA ALA A 373 -31.34 -21.49 16.15
C ALA A 373 -32.20 -22.54 15.44
N LEU A 374 -31.62 -23.44 14.65
CA LEU A 374 -32.34 -24.51 13.94
C LEU A 374 -32.41 -25.82 14.73
N ASP A 375 -31.75 -25.92 15.87
CA ASP A 375 -31.58 -27.17 16.64
C ASP A 375 -31.00 -28.28 15.75
N ALA A 376 -29.81 -28.02 15.21
CA ALA A 376 -29.10 -28.94 14.31
C ALA A 376 -27.67 -29.18 14.79
N PRO A 377 -27.19 -30.44 14.78
CA PRO A 377 -25.82 -30.75 15.22
C PRO A 377 -24.77 -30.28 14.21
N ASP A 378 -25.10 -30.28 12.93
CA ASP A 378 -24.21 -29.86 11.85
C ASP A 378 -24.99 -29.30 10.64
N ARG A 379 -24.23 -28.80 9.67
CA ARG A 379 -24.77 -28.24 8.43
C ARG A 379 -25.42 -29.30 7.53
N ALA A 380 -24.96 -30.55 7.57
CA ALA A 380 -25.55 -31.63 6.76
C ALA A 380 -27.00 -31.91 7.20
N ALA A 381 -27.23 -31.93 8.52
CA ALA A 381 -28.58 -32.04 9.09
C ALA A 381 -29.49 -30.87 8.65
N ILE A 382 -28.97 -29.64 8.60
CA ILE A 382 -29.71 -28.48 8.08
C ILE A 382 -30.08 -28.67 6.60
N ILE A 383 -29.13 -29.09 5.76
CA ILE A 383 -29.34 -29.26 4.32
C ILE A 383 -30.44 -30.30 4.06
N ASP A 384 -30.37 -31.46 4.72
CA ASP A 384 -31.33 -32.54 4.57
C ASP A 384 -32.75 -32.10 4.97
N ARG A 385 -32.87 -31.37 6.09
CA ARG A 385 -34.14 -30.81 6.59
C ARG A 385 -34.71 -29.79 5.61
N ALA A 386 -33.88 -28.87 5.13
CA ALA A 386 -34.32 -27.81 4.25
C ALA A 386 -34.71 -28.31 2.85
N ALA A 387 -33.96 -29.24 2.26
CA ALA A 387 -34.20 -29.76 0.92
C ALA A 387 -35.61 -30.35 0.74
N GLY A 388 -36.14 -31.02 1.76
CA GLY A 388 -37.49 -31.58 1.76
C GLY A 388 -38.63 -30.56 1.86
N LEU A 389 -38.34 -29.34 2.34
CA LEU A 389 -39.34 -28.31 2.66
C LEU A 389 -39.40 -27.18 1.64
N VAL A 390 -38.33 -26.91 0.89
CA VAL A 390 -38.22 -25.77 -0.04
C VAL A 390 -39.42 -25.67 -1.00
N PHE A 391 -39.90 -26.78 -1.54
CA PHE A 391 -41.03 -26.80 -2.50
C PHE A 391 -42.40 -26.53 -1.87
N ARG A 392 -42.52 -26.68 -0.54
CA ARG A 392 -43.79 -26.52 0.21
C ARG A 392 -43.98 -25.10 0.72
N ILE A 393 -42.89 -24.35 0.88
CA ILE A 393 -42.93 -22.99 1.41
C ILE A 393 -43.41 -22.01 0.33
N ARG A 394 -44.56 -21.37 0.57
CA ARG A 394 -45.13 -20.35 -0.34
C ARG A 394 -44.66 -18.94 -0.02
N GLU A 395 -44.38 -18.64 1.24
CA GLU A 395 -43.89 -17.33 1.66
C GLU A 395 -42.48 -17.10 1.10
N GLN A 396 -42.29 -16.01 0.37
CA GLN A 396 -41.05 -15.76 -0.38
C GLN A 396 -39.80 -15.67 0.51
N GLN A 397 -39.91 -15.00 1.66
CA GLN A 397 -38.79 -14.79 2.57
C GLN A 397 -38.33 -16.10 3.21
N LEU A 398 -39.27 -16.89 3.76
CA LEU A 398 -38.99 -18.21 4.30
C LEU A 398 -38.48 -19.17 3.22
N ARG A 399 -39.00 -19.09 1.99
CA ARG A 399 -38.53 -19.92 0.87
C ARG A 399 -37.09 -19.59 0.51
N THR A 400 -36.72 -18.32 0.49
CA THR A 400 -35.34 -17.89 0.21
C THR A 400 -34.39 -18.37 1.32
N PHE A 401 -34.80 -18.24 2.58
CA PHE A 401 -34.06 -18.77 3.72
C PHE A 401 -33.85 -20.29 3.60
N ALA A 402 -34.92 -21.07 3.42
CA ALA A 402 -34.85 -22.53 3.27
C ALA A 402 -34.02 -22.95 2.04
N THR A 403 -34.10 -22.21 0.93
CA THR A 403 -33.28 -22.49 -0.26
C THR A 403 -31.79 -22.32 0.02
N ARG A 404 -31.40 -21.34 0.84
CA ARG A 404 -30.01 -21.14 1.27
C ARG A 404 -29.56 -22.19 2.26
N LEU A 405 -30.42 -22.59 3.19
CA LEU A 405 -30.14 -23.70 4.10
C LEU A 405 -29.90 -25.02 3.35
N ALA A 406 -30.66 -25.28 2.28
CA ALA A 406 -30.54 -26.48 1.44
C ALA A 406 -29.31 -26.47 0.49
N ASP A 407 -28.51 -25.40 0.45
CA ASP A 407 -27.36 -25.31 -0.43
C ASP A 407 -26.16 -26.10 0.14
N GLY A 408 -25.94 -27.30 -0.41
CA GLY A 408 -24.77 -28.14 -0.11
C GLY A 408 -23.58 -27.96 -1.04
N ALA A 409 -23.63 -27.06 -2.02
CA ALA A 409 -22.56 -26.88 -3.00
C ALA A 409 -21.48 -25.89 -2.53
N LEU A 410 -21.86 -24.90 -1.72
CA LEU A 410 -20.94 -23.88 -1.21
C LEU A 410 -20.06 -24.40 -0.06
N GLY A 411 -18.82 -23.91 0.02
CA GLY A 411 -18.00 -24.05 1.22
C GLY A 411 -18.58 -23.31 2.43
N GLU A 412 -18.12 -23.62 3.65
CA GLU A 412 -18.67 -23.09 4.91
C GLU A 412 -18.78 -21.56 4.95
N ASP A 413 -17.71 -20.84 4.65
CA ASP A 413 -17.70 -19.37 4.69
C ASP A 413 -18.64 -18.77 3.64
N SER A 414 -18.59 -19.27 2.40
CA SER A 414 -19.46 -18.82 1.31
C SER A 414 -20.94 -19.11 1.60
N TRP A 415 -21.24 -20.23 2.24
CA TRP A 415 -22.60 -20.58 2.67
C TRP A 415 -23.10 -19.61 3.74
N THR A 416 -22.26 -19.32 4.73
CA THR A 416 -22.56 -18.37 5.80
C THR A 416 -22.79 -16.96 5.26
N GLU A 417 -21.96 -16.52 4.31
CA GLU A 417 -22.15 -15.24 3.62
C GLU A 417 -23.46 -15.20 2.84
N ALA A 418 -23.79 -16.26 2.10
CA ALA A 418 -25.02 -16.36 1.33
C ALA A 418 -26.26 -16.37 2.24
N LEU A 419 -26.17 -17.00 3.41
CA LEU A 419 -27.22 -17.03 4.42
C LEU A 419 -27.42 -15.63 5.04
N GLY A 420 -26.35 -14.99 5.48
CA GLY A 420 -26.37 -13.60 5.97
C GLY A 420 -26.96 -12.63 4.94
N GLY A 421 -26.51 -12.74 3.69
CA GLY A 421 -27.00 -11.94 2.58
C GLY A 421 -28.50 -12.13 2.31
N ALA A 422 -29.01 -13.35 2.47
CA ALA A 422 -30.43 -13.64 2.29
C ALA A 422 -31.33 -13.09 3.40
N ILE A 423 -30.85 -13.06 4.65
CA ILE A 423 -31.63 -12.60 5.81
C ILE A 423 -31.60 -11.07 5.94
N ILE A 424 -30.43 -10.44 5.74
CA ILE A 424 -30.25 -8.99 5.90
C ILE A 424 -30.41 -8.23 4.58
N GLY A 425 -30.17 -8.88 3.44
CA GLY A 425 -30.20 -8.24 2.11
C GLY A 425 -28.86 -7.63 1.67
N LYS A 426 -27.79 -7.80 2.46
CA LYS A 426 -26.40 -7.44 2.11
C LYS A 426 -25.42 -8.44 2.71
N PRO A 427 -24.28 -8.71 2.07
CA PRO A 427 -23.32 -9.70 2.55
C PRO A 427 -22.69 -9.29 3.89
N PRO A 428 -22.34 -10.26 4.77
CA PRO A 428 -21.71 -9.99 6.07
C PRO A 428 -20.46 -9.12 6.01
N SER A 429 -19.70 -9.21 4.92
CA SER A 429 -18.52 -8.37 4.68
C SER A 429 -18.80 -6.86 4.71
N ARG A 430 -20.06 -6.44 4.54
CA ARG A 430 -20.53 -5.05 4.56
C ARG A 430 -21.41 -4.71 5.78
N TRP A 431 -21.42 -5.56 6.79
CA TRP A 431 -22.23 -5.34 8.00
C TRP A 431 -21.58 -4.33 8.93
N LEU A 432 -22.41 -3.50 9.54
CA LEU A 432 -22.13 -2.70 10.71
C LEU A 432 -22.62 -3.44 11.96
N ASP A 433 -22.25 -2.96 13.15
CA ASP A 433 -22.61 -3.63 14.41
C ASP A 433 -24.13 -3.80 14.58
N HIS A 434 -24.94 -2.85 14.11
CA HIS A 434 -26.40 -2.97 14.15
C HIS A 434 -26.94 -4.06 13.23
N ASP A 435 -26.24 -4.40 12.14
CA ASP A 435 -26.65 -5.47 11.24
C ASP A 435 -26.38 -6.85 11.85
N VAL A 436 -25.31 -6.97 12.66
CA VAL A 436 -25.02 -8.18 13.44
C VAL A 436 -26.16 -8.45 14.44
N GLU A 437 -26.66 -7.41 15.09
CA GLU A 437 -27.80 -7.54 16.01
C GLU A 437 -29.11 -7.83 15.27
N MET A 438 -29.32 -7.20 14.11
CA MET A 438 -30.46 -7.49 13.24
C MET A 438 -30.43 -8.92 12.71
N TRP A 439 -29.23 -9.48 12.47
CA TRP A 439 -29.06 -10.87 12.06
C TRP A 439 -29.60 -11.83 13.12
N ARG A 440 -29.24 -11.64 14.39
CA ARG A 440 -29.69 -12.52 15.48
C ARG A 440 -31.19 -12.55 15.63
N SER A 441 -31.83 -11.38 15.64
CA SER A 441 -33.29 -11.26 15.75
C SER A 441 -33.99 -11.90 14.56
N ARG A 442 -33.60 -11.56 13.32
CA ARG A 442 -34.23 -12.13 12.12
C ARG A 442 -33.97 -13.62 11.94
N LEU A 443 -32.79 -14.10 12.33
CA LEU A 443 -32.47 -15.52 12.31
C LEU A 443 -33.39 -16.28 13.27
N ALA A 444 -33.58 -15.78 14.49
CA ALA A 444 -34.48 -16.39 15.46
C ALA A 444 -35.92 -16.50 14.92
N ASP A 445 -36.45 -15.42 14.35
CA ASP A 445 -37.80 -15.38 13.76
C ASP A 445 -37.96 -16.37 12.60
N LEU A 446 -37.01 -16.36 11.65
CA LEU A 446 -37.04 -17.23 10.48
C LEU A 446 -36.81 -18.69 10.86
N ALA A 447 -35.92 -19.00 11.80
CA ALA A 447 -35.68 -20.35 12.27
C ALA A 447 -36.90 -20.90 13.02
N ALA A 448 -37.55 -20.08 13.86
CA ALA A 448 -38.79 -20.46 14.54
C ALA A 448 -39.93 -20.69 13.53
N HIS A 449 -40.04 -19.87 12.49
CA HIS A 449 -41.01 -20.09 11.42
C HIS A 449 -40.70 -21.37 10.64
N PHE A 450 -39.44 -21.60 10.29
CA PHE A 450 -39.00 -22.81 9.60
C PHE A 450 -39.35 -24.08 10.38
N ARG A 451 -39.04 -24.13 11.69
CA ARG A 451 -39.37 -25.28 12.55
C ARG A 451 -40.87 -25.55 12.65
N ARG A 452 -41.71 -24.50 12.67
CA ARG A 452 -43.17 -24.67 12.64
C ARG A 452 -43.67 -25.29 11.34
N VAL A 453 -43.13 -24.86 10.21
CA VAL A 453 -43.46 -25.44 8.90
C VAL A 453 -42.96 -26.88 8.80
N GLU A 454 -41.76 -27.16 9.32
CA GLU A 454 -41.19 -28.50 9.41
C GLU A 454 -42.08 -29.44 10.25
N ALA A 455 -42.53 -28.99 11.42
CA ALA A 455 -43.45 -29.73 12.28
C ALA A 455 -44.80 -30.00 11.58
N ALA A 456 -45.36 -29.00 10.89
CA ALA A 456 -46.60 -29.18 10.14
C ALA A 456 -46.49 -30.21 9.00
N ALA A 457 -45.33 -30.25 8.34
CA ALA A 457 -45.03 -31.14 7.22
C ALA A 457 -44.57 -32.55 7.63
N PHE A 458 -44.43 -32.82 8.93
CA PHE A 458 -43.91 -34.07 9.48
C PHE A 458 -44.80 -35.28 9.10
N GLY A 459 -44.18 -36.37 8.63
CA GLY A 459 -44.87 -37.62 8.27
C GLY A 459 -45.33 -37.72 6.80
N GLU A 460 -45.22 -36.65 6.01
CA GLU A 460 -45.65 -36.66 4.60
C GLU A 460 -44.59 -37.22 3.62
N ASN A 461 -43.35 -37.47 4.08
CA ASN A 461 -42.27 -38.05 3.28
C ASN A 461 -41.59 -39.22 4.04
N ALA A 462 -40.99 -40.16 3.30
CA ALA A 462 -40.13 -41.19 3.86
C ALA A 462 -38.80 -40.56 4.34
N SER A 463 -38.79 -40.06 5.58
CA SER A 463 -37.58 -39.59 6.24
C SER A 463 -36.77 -40.77 6.79
N LYS A 464 -35.45 -40.74 6.64
CA LYS A 464 -34.53 -41.68 7.32
C LYS A 464 -34.35 -41.35 8.80
N ARG A 465 -34.82 -40.18 9.25
CA ARG A 465 -34.68 -39.67 10.62
C ARG A 465 -35.64 -40.43 11.53
N LYS A 466 -35.10 -41.04 12.60
CA LYS A 466 -35.92 -41.58 13.69
C LYS A 466 -36.36 -40.41 14.55
N ALA A 467 -37.57 -39.92 14.31
CA ALA A 467 -38.13 -38.80 15.06
C ALA A 467 -39.62 -39.03 15.29
N VAL A 468 -40.17 -38.35 16.28
CA VAL A 468 -41.61 -38.33 16.58
C VAL A 468 -42.07 -36.89 16.65
N ARG A 469 -43.21 -36.57 16.01
CA ARG A 469 -43.91 -35.32 16.24
C ARG A 469 -44.82 -35.48 17.45
N VAL A 470 -44.62 -34.63 18.44
CA VAL A 470 -45.54 -34.46 19.58
C VAL A 470 -46.35 -33.21 19.32
N SER A 471 -47.67 -33.34 19.25
CA SER A 471 -48.60 -32.22 19.13
C SER A 471 -49.55 -32.21 20.32
N LEU A 472 -49.57 -31.11 21.07
CA LEU A 472 -50.52 -30.88 22.14
C LEU A 472 -51.51 -29.81 21.69
N THR A 473 -52.80 -30.17 21.63
CA THR A 473 -53.88 -29.24 21.32
C THR A 473 -54.74 -29.03 22.55
N ARG A 474 -54.82 -27.78 23.03
CA ARG A 474 -55.68 -27.39 24.14
C ARG A 474 -57.13 -27.30 23.67
N ALA A 475 -58.08 -27.37 24.61
CA ALA A 475 -59.51 -27.29 24.31
C ALA A 475 -59.95 -25.95 23.71
N ASP A 476 -59.14 -24.89 23.86
CA ASP A 476 -59.32 -23.57 23.23
C ASP A 476 -58.84 -23.53 21.76
N GLY A 477 -58.23 -24.62 21.27
CA GLY A 477 -57.72 -24.75 19.91
C GLY A 477 -56.25 -24.37 19.74
N GLU A 478 -55.55 -23.93 20.79
CA GLU A 478 -54.10 -23.71 20.72
C GLU A 478 -53.35 -25.03 20.54
N GLU A 479 -52.61 -25.16 19.44
CA GLU A 479 -51.74 -26.31 19.17
C GLU A 479 -50.26 -25.91 19.27
N ARG A 480 -49.51 -26.65 20.09
CA ARG A 480 -48.04 -26.63 20.08
C ARG A 480 -47.55 -27.95 19.51
N SER A 481 -46.70 -27.88 18.49
CA SER A 481 -46.07 -29.07 17.90
C SER A 481 -44.54 -28.96 17.94
N VAL A 482 -43.90 -30.06 18.31
CA VAL A 482 -42.44 -30.19 18.38
C VAL A 482 -42.05 -31.53 17.76
N ILE A 483 -40.94 -31.56 17.03
CA ILE A 483 -40.33 -32.80 16.55
C ILE A 483 -39.21 -33.16 17.51
N VAL A 484 -39.23 -34.38 18.03
CA VAL A 484 -38.21 -34.92 18.93
C VAL A 484 -37.47 -36.04 18.21
N ASP A 485 -36.14 -35.94 18.17
CA ASP A 485 -35.29 -37.00 17.64
C ASP A 485 -35.16 -38.15 18.64
N LEU A 486 -35.27 -39.38 18.12
CA LEU A 486 -35.12 -40.61 18.87
C LEU A 486 -33.68 -41.11 18.71
N ASP A 487 -32.74 -40.40 19.31
CA ASP A 487 -31.37 -40.87 19.49
C ASP A 487 -31.27 -41.89 20.65
N GLU A 488 -30.15 -42.60 20.76
CA GLU A 488 -29.89 -43.42 21.96
C GLU A 488 -29.80 -42.51 23.19
N LEU A 489 -30.71 -42.72 24.14
CA LEU A 489 -30.76 -41.96 25.39
C LEU A 489 -29.46 -42.14 26.17
N SER A 490 -28.92 -41.04 26.71
CA SER A 490 -27.78 -41.12 27.64
C SER A 490 -28.16 -41.86 28.92
N SER A 491 -27.17 -42.40 29.64
CA SER A 491 -27.39 -43.07 30.93
C SER A 491 -28.23 -42.24 31.90
N ASP A 492 -28.01 -40.93 31.92
CA ASP A 492 -28.72 -39.98 32.78
C ASP A 492 -30.17 -39.77 32.32
N GLN A 493 -30.40 -39.72 31.00
CA GLN A 493 -31.75 -39.61 30.42
C GLN A 493 -32.57 -40.88 30.68
N VAL A 494 -31.95 -42.06 30.61
CA VAL A 494 -32.60 -43.34 30.96
C VAL A 494 -33.00 -43.36 32.44
N ILE A 495 -32.13 -42.90 33.33
CA ILE A 495 -32.44 -42.80 34.77
C ILE A 495 -33.58 -41.82 35.02
N ALA A 496 -33.59 -40.67 34.33
CA ALA A 496 -34.65 -39.68 34.44
C ALA A 496 -36.00 -40.25 33.98
N ILE A 497 -36.04 -40.94 32.83
CA ILE A 497 -37.26 -41.58 32.32
C ILE A 497 -37.77 -42.65 33.29
N HIS A 498 -36.90 -43.53 33.81
CA HIS A 498 -37.32 -44.52 34.80
C HIS A 498 -37.80 -43.90 36.11
N SER A 499 -37.26 -42.75 36.51
CA SER A 499 -37.73 -42.02 37.68
C SER A 499 -39.13 -41.44 37.44
N ILE A 500 -39.38 -40.87 36.26
CA ILE A 500 -40.71 -40.38 35.85
C ILE A 500 -41.72 -41.52 35.80
N GLU A 501 -41.35 -42.67 35.21
CA GLU A 501 -42.20 -43.88 35.17
C GLU A 501 -42.58 -44.35 36.57
N ARG A 502 -41.61 -44.40 37.48
CA ARG A 502 -41.85 -44.78 38.87
C ARG A 502 -42.75 -43.78 39.59
N MET A 503 -42.49 -42.49 39.44
CA MET A 503 -43.32 -41.44 40.05
C MET A 503 -44.75 -41.43 39.50
N ALA A 504 -44.92 -41.68 38.20
CA ALA A 504 -46.23 -41.81 37.58
C ALA A 504 -47.01 -43.00 38.15
N ALA A 505 -46.33 -44.15 38.33
CA ALA A 505 -46.92 -45.34 38.94
C ALA A 505 -47.30 -45.13 40.41
N ASP A 506 -46.42 -44.50 41.21
CA ASP A 506 -46.68 -44.19 42.62
C ASP A 506 -47.87 -43.22 42.78
N ALA A 507 -48.06 -42.31 41.82
CA ALA A 507 -49.17 -41.36 41.78
C ALA A 507 -50.44 -41.89 41.10
N ASN A 508 -50.43 -43.13 40.59
CA ASN A 508 -51.51 -43.75 39.80
C ASN A 508 -51.93 -42.90 38.57
N LEU A 509 -50.96 -42.28 37.91
CA LEU A 509 -51.14 -41.50 36.68
C LEU A 509 -50.65 -42.32 35.48
N SER A 510 -51.34 -42.24 34.34
CA SER A 510 -50.80 -42.79 33.09
C SER A 510 -49.66 -41.93 32.58
N LEU A 511 -48.69 -42.54 31.88
CA LEU A 511 -47.61 -41.80 31.22
C LEU A 511 -48.14 -40.75 30.23
N ASP A 512 -49.26 -41.03 29.56
CA ASP A 512 -49.94 -40.07 28.68
C ASP A 512 -50.44 -38.83 29.45
N THR A 513 -50.95 -39.03 30.66
CA THR A 513 -51.41 -37.92 31.53
C THR A 513 -50.22 -37.10 32.02
N VAL A 514 -49.13 -37.76 32.41
CA VAL A 514 -47.90 -37.08 32.84
C VAL A 514 -47.29 -36.30 31.67
N ALA A 515 -47.22 -36.88 30.47
CA ALA A 515 -46.73 -36.21 29.28
C ALA A 515 -47.60 -34.99 28.91
N ALA A 516 -48.92 -35.09 29.01
CA ALA A 516 -49.83 -33.98 28.77
C ALA A 516 -49.66 -32.85 29.80
N LEU A 517 -49.54 -33.18 31.10
CA LEU A 517 -49.34 -32.20 32.17
C LEU A 517 -47.98 -31.49 32.06
N LEU A 518 -46.90 -32.22 31.82
CA LEU A 518 -45.56 -31.64 31.60
C LEU A 518 -45.52 -30.75 30.36
N SER A 519 -46.19 -31.16 29.28
CA SER A 519 -46.29 -30.35 28.06
C SER A 519 -47.12 -29.08 28.29
N LEU A 520 -48.20 -29.14 29.06
CA LEU A 520 -49.00 -27.97 29.45
C LEU A 520 -48.21 -27.01 30.35
N GLU A 521 -47.43 -27.53 31.30
CA GLU A 521 -46.57 -26.72 32.17
C GLU A 521 -45.45 -26.02 31.39
N SER A 522 -44.86 -26.72 30.41
CA SER A 522 -43.89 -26.14 29.46
C SER A 522 -44.52 -25.05 28.57
N MET A 523 -45.79 -25.19 28.17
CA MET A 523 -46.50 -24.13 27.45
C MET A 523 -46.71 -22.87 28.30
N GLN A 524 -46.93 -23.00 29.60
CA GLN A 524 -47.15 -21.87 30.50
C GLN A 524 -45.85 -21.12 30.87
N HIS A 525 -44.70 -21.81 30.85
CA HIS A 525 -43.42 -21.19 31.20
C HIS A 525 -42.83 -20.32 30.07
N ASP A 526 -43.14 -20.59 28.80
CA ASP A 526 -42.67 -19.75 27.69
C ASP A 526 -43.40 -18.40 27.61
N ASP A 527 -44.65 -18.31 28.06
CA ASP A 527 -45.42 -17.05 28.11
C ASP A 527 -44.97 -16.10 29.24
N GLN A 528 -44.14 -16.55 30.19
CA GLN A 528 -43.61 -15.72 31.28
C GLN A 528 -42.23 -15.10 31.00
N VAL A 529 -41.61 -15.36 29.85
CA VAL A 529 -40.38 -14.69 29.43
C VAL A 529 -40.72 -13.35 28.74
N VAL A 530 -41.29 -12.42 29.50
CA VAL A 530 -41.31 -11.00 29.14
C VAL A 530 -40.01 -10.39 29.68
N PRO A 531 -39.18 -9.73 28.85
CA PRO A 531 -38.01 -9.02 29.37
C PRO A 531 -38.50 -7.90 30.30
N GLU A 532 -37.95 -7.85 31.52
CA GLU A 532 -38.18 -6.75 32.45
C GLU A 532 -37.98 -5.40 31.72
N PRO A 533 -38.93 -4.45 31.84
CA PRO A 533 -38.66 -3.09 31.42
C PRO A 533 -37.62 -2.51 32.36
N ASN A 534 -36.44 -2.19 31.82
CA ASN A 534 -35.42 -1.40 32.50
C ASN A 534 -36.01 -0.06 32.97
N ALA A 535 -36.41 -0.02 34.24
CA ALA A 535 -36.83 1.20 34.92
C ALA A 535 -35.59 1.89 35.53
N ARG A 536 -35.09 2.86 34.75
CA ARG A 536 -34.53 4.17 35.16
C ARG A 536 -33.58 4.25 36.37
N THR A 537 -32.42 4.86 36.13
CA THR A 537 -31.96 6.03 36.90
C THR A 537 -31.31 7.03 35.95
N ALA A 538 -32.02 8.11 35.63
CA ALA A 538 -31.56 9.46 35.88
C ALA A 538 -30.84 9.62 37.24
N SER A 539 -29.54 9.86 37.16
CA SER A 539 -28.76 10.87 37.91
C SER A 539 -27.46 11.11 37.18
#